data_AF-A0A8D2PS54-F1
#
_entry.id   AF-A0A8D2PS54-F1
#
_cell.length_a   1.000
_cell.length_b   1.000
_cell.length_c   1.000
_cell.angle_alpha   90.00
_cell.angle_beta   90.00
_cell.angle_gamma   90.00
#
_symmetry.space_group_name_H-M   'P 1'
#
loop_
_entity.id
_entity.type
_entity.pdbx_description
1 polymer ?
#
loop_
_entity_poly.entity_id
_entity_poly.type
_entity_poly.pdbx_seq_one_letter_code
_entity_poly.pdbx_strand_id
1 'polypeptide(L)' 'MASPKAPRLLRVHQVPEPGILSGYRPPRSSVSQCLLSVFHMNNETLNVWTHLGPAG' A
#
# COMPACT_ATOMS: atom_id res chain seq x y z
N MET A 1 -6.79 8.76 -22.70
CA MET A 1 -6.87 9.24 -21.30
C MET A 1 -7.16 8.04 -20.40
N ALA A 2 -6.15 7.46 -19.76
CA ALA A 2 -6.37 6.43 -18.74
C ALA A 2 -6.72 7.16 -17.43
N SER A 3 -7.98 7.07 -17.00
CA SER A 3 -8.36 7.51 -15.66
C SER A 3 -7.59 6.66 -14.65
N PRO A 4 -6.78 7.24 -13.74
CA PRO A 4 -6.10 6.45 -12.72
C PRO A 4 -7.17 5.84 -11.81
N LYS A 5 -7.49 4.58 -12.05
CA LYS A 5 -8.33 3.80 -11.13
C LYS A 5 -7.57 3.70 -9.82
N ALA A 6 -8.17 4.23 -8.76
CA ALA A 6 -7.63 4.07 -7.42
C ALA A 6 -7.38 2.57 -7.15
N PRO A 7 -6.20 2.20 -6.62
CA PRO A 7 -5.89 0.81 -6.36
C PRO A 7 -6.88 0.23 -5.35
N ARG A 8 -7.48 -0.92 -5.69
CA ARG A 8 -8.41 -1.61 -4.79
C ARG A 8 -7.63 -2.23 -3.64
N LEU A 9 -7.81 -1.70 -2.45
CA LEU A 9 -7.22 -2.23 -1.22
C LEU A 9 -8.01 -3.46 -0.75
N LEU A 10 -7.29 -4.49 -0.32
CA LEU A 10 -7.86 -5.72 0.23
C LEU A 10 -8.18 -5.53 1.73
N ARG A 11 -9.06 -6.38 2.23
CA ARG A 11 -9.47 -6.44 3.65
C ARG A 11 -8.85 -7.63 4.36
N VAL A 12 -8.88 -7.64 5.69
CA VAL A 12 -8.27 -8.69 6.55
C VAL A 12 -8.72 -10.12 6.20
N HIS A 13 -9.95 -10.32 5.72
CA HIS A 13 -10.40 -11.65 5.32
C HIS A 13 -9.68 -12.21 4.07
N GLN A 14 -8.99 -11.34 3.31
CA GLN A 14 -8.23 -11.73 2.12
C GLN A 14 -6.75 -11.93 2.44
N VAL A 15 -6.26 -11.27 3.50
CA VAL A 15 -4.89 -11.38 4.02
C VAL A 15 -4.99 -11.24 5.54
N PRO A 16 -5.14 -12.35 6.29
CA PRO A 16 -5.33 -12.28 7.73
C PRO A 16 -3.98 -12.01 8.42
N GLU A 17 -3.69 -10.73 8.68
CA GLU A 17 -2.66 -10.35 9.65
C GLU A 17 -3.31 -9.84 10.95
N PRO A 18 -2.78 -10.26 12.12
CA PRO A 18 -3.31 -9.83 13.41
C PRO A 18 -3.14 -8.31 13.57
N GLY A 19 -4.24 -7.62 13.92
CA GLY A 19 -4.24 -6.18 14.19
C GLY A 19 -4.45 -5.27 12.98
N ILE A 20 -4.50 -5.79 11.75
CA ILE A 20 -4.68 -4.99 10.53
C ILE A 20 -5.97 -5.41 9.82
N LEU A 21 -6.99 -4.53 9.85
CA LEU A 21 -8.36 -4.83 9.41
C LEU A 21 -8.59 -4.62 7.90
N SER A 22 -7.89 -3.69 7.27
CA SER A 22 -8.02 -3.34 5.84
C SER A 22 -6.80 -2.56 5.37
N GLY A 23 -6.71 -2.26 4.07
CA GLY A 23 -5.62 -1.42 3.53
C GLY A 23 -4.47 -2.19 2.87
N TYR A 24 -4.65 -3.49 2.64
CA TYR A 24 -3.65 -4.33 1.99
C TYR A 24 -3.58 -4.05 0.51
N ARG A 25 -2.37 -4.07 -0.06
CA ARG A 25 -2.19 -4.00 -1.52
C ARG A 25 -2.46 -5.36 -2.18
N PRO A 26 -2.93 -5.38 -3.44
CA PRO A 26 -3.10 -6.62 -4.16
C PRO A 26 -1.73 -7.27 -4.47
N PRO A 27 -1.63 -8.61 -4.46
CA PRO A 27 -0.36 -9.33 -4.64
C PRO A 27 0.25 -9.18 -6.05
N ARG A 28 -0.48 -8.61 -7.02
CA ARG A 28 -0.01 -8.34 -8.38
C ARG A 28 -0.10 -6.85 -8.70
N SER A 29 0.75 -6.05 -8.07
CA SER A 29 0.95 -4.65 -8.45
C SER A 29 2.11 -4.51 -9.43
N SER A 30 1.97 -3.64 -10.43
CA SER A 30 3.11 -3.27 -11.29
C SER A 30 4.13 -2.44 -10.52
N VAL A 31 5.37 -2.36 -11.01
CA VAL A 31 6.42 -1.51 -10.42
C VAL A 31 5.97 -0.05 -10.31
N SER A 32 5.32 0.48 -11.35
CA SER A 32 4.74 1.83 -11.34
C SER A 32 3.66 2.01 -10.26
N GLN A 33 2.79 1.01 -10.06
CA GLN A 33 1.80 1.05 -8.98
C GLN A 33 2.43 0.96 -7.59
N CYS A 34 3.52 0.20 -7.45
CA CYS A 34 4.29 0.13 -6.21
C CYS A 34 4.89 1.50 -5.86
N LEU A 35 5.56 2.15 -6.81
CA LEU A 35 6.15 3.47 -6.59
C LEU A 35 5.09 4.54 -6.24
N LEU A 36 3.96 4.55 -6.98
CA LEU A 36 2.87 5.48 -6.69
C LEU A 36 2.23 5.23 -5.33
N SER A 37 2.21 3.98 -4.86
CA SER A 37 1.59 3.63 -3.58
C SER A 37 2.33 4.15 -2.36
N VAL A 38 3.57 4.64 -2.49
CA VAL A 38 4.28 5.36 -1.43
C VAL A 38 3.63 6.72 -1.13
N PHE A 39 2.95 7.31 -2.12
CA PHE A 39 2.24 8.58 -2.01
C PHE A 39 0.74 8.41 -1.70
N HIS A 40 0.24 7.17 -1.61
CA HIS A 40 -1.15 6.85 -1.26
C HIS A 40 -1.22 6.17 0.11
N MET A 41 -2.29 6.39 0.86
CA MET A 41 -2.51 5.78 2.18
C MET A 41 -2.80 4.27 2.05
N ASN A 42 -1.91 3.42 2.55
CA ASN A 42 -2.09 1.98 2.72
C ASN A 42 -1.26 1.49 3.93
N ASN A 43 -1.38 0.21 4.29
CA ASN A 43 -0.73 -0.33 5.49
C ASN A 43 0.80 -0.28 5.45
N GLU A 44 1.38 -0.20 4.26
CA GLU A 44 2.82 -0.20 4.04
C GLU A 44 3.38 1.22 3.85
N THR A 45 2.52 2.24 3.73
CA THR A 45 2.95 3.64 3.54
C THR A 45 3.79 4.10 4.72
N LEU A 46 3.27 4.03 5.95
CA LEU A 46 4.03 4.46 7.12
C LEU A 46 5.30 3.64 7.31
N ASN A 47 5.27 2.33 7.08
CA ASN A 47 6.46 1.46 7.14
C ASN A 47 7.55 1.95 6.17
N VAL A 48 7.18 2.26 4.93
CA VAL A 48 8.12 2.80 3.95
C VAL A 48 8.64 4.18 4.38
N TRP A 49 7.76 5.08 4.82
CA TRP A 49 8.14 6.44 5.23
C TRP A 49 9.05 6.47 6.46
N THR A 50 8.88 5.56 7.42
CA THR A 50 9.80 5.44 8.56
C THR A 50 11.21 5.03 8.16
N HIS A 51 11.36 4.27 7.07
CA HIS A 51 12.66 3.88 6.52
C HIS A 51 13.24 4.90 5.52
N LEU A 52 12.38 5.74 4.91
CA LEU A 52 12.79 6.81 3.99
C LEU A 52 13.10 8.14 4.69
N GLY A 53 12.57 8.35 5.91
CA GLY A 53 12.95 9.49 6.75
C GLY A 53 14.44 9.42 7.11
N PRO A 54 15.07 10.54 7.50
CA PRO A 54 16.46 10.53 7.91
C PRO A 54 16.59 9.55 9.08
N ALA A 55 17.38 8.49 8.91
CA ALA A 55 17.92 7.76 10.03
C ALA A 55 18.67 8.81 10.86
N GLY A 56 18.14 9.15 12.03
CA GLY A 56 18.77 10.10 12.95
C GLY A 56 20.18 9.68 13.31
#